data_AF-A0A444R091-F1
#
_entry.id   AF-A0A444R091-F1
#
_cell.length_a   1.000
_cell.length_b   1.000
_cell.length_c   1.000
_cell.angle_alpha   90.00
_cell.angle_beta   90.00
_cell.angle_gamma   90.00
#
_symmetry.space_group_name_H-M   'P 1'
#
loop_
_entity.id
_entity.type
_entity.pdbx_description
1 polymer ?
#
loop_
_entity_poly.entity_id
_entity_poly.type
_entity_poly.pdbx_seq_one_letter_code
_entity_poly.pdbx_strand_id
1 'polypeptide(L)'
;IQIHVPYLEKTAQSVLVRWYHEGLDAFEHTCPTGRTIYDSVYNDLINYLASPDETEGFDDLIKNCREQHEALKAQLEQGRDRLLEIHSNGGEKAQALAESIEEQDDDTNLIAFAMNLFDIIGINQDDRGDNMIVLTPSDHMLVPDFPGLSEDGITITFDREVALAREDAQFITWEHPLIRNGLDLILSGDTGSST
;
A
#
# COMPACT_ATOMS: atom_id res chain seq x y z
N ILE A 1 2.81 -14.68 -3.18
CA ILE A 1 1.33 -14.66 -3.28
C ILE A 1 0.89 -16.06 -3.70
N GLN A 2 -0.12 -16.64 -3.06
CA GLN A 2 -0.71 -17.93 -3.45
C GLN A 2 -2.17 -17.68 -3.82
N ILE A 3 -2.55 -17.99 -5.06
CA ILE A 3 -3.91 -17.76 -5.56
C ILE A 3 -4.60 -19.11 -5.68
N HIS A 4 -5.65 -19.33 -4.88
CA HIS A 4 -6.49 -20.51 -4.96
C HIS A 4 -7.82 -20.12 -5.62
N VAL A 5 -8.14 -20.78 -6.74
CA VAL A 5 -9.35 -20.46 -7.52
C VAL A 5 -10.29 -21.68 -7.53
N PRO A 6 -11.09 -21.89 -6.47
CA PRO A 6 -12.15 -22.91 -6.51
C PRO A 6 -13.27 -22.44 -7.44
N TYR A 7 -13.61 -23.24 -8.44
CA TYR A 7 -14.69 -22.93 -9.38
C TYR A 7 -15.63 -24.13 -9.56
N LEU A 8 -16.87 -23.86 -9.95
CA LEU A 8 -17.88 -24.87 -10.24
C LEU A 8 -17.66 -25.44 -11.65
N GLU A 9 -17.68 -26.77 -11.77
CA GLU A 9 -17.57 -27.48 -13.05
C GLU A 9 -18.69 -27.07 -14.01
N LYS A 10 -18.37 -26.92 -15.31
CA LYS A 10 -19.32 -26.61 -16.39
C LYS A 10 -20.12 -25.33 -16.15
N THR A 11 -19.46 -24.29 -15.68
CA THR A 11 -20.05 -22.95 -15.52
C THR A 11 -19.26 -21.91 -16.30
N ALA A 12 -19.82 -20.71 -16.44
CA ALA A 12 -19.06 -19.57 -16.99
C ALA A 12 -17.71 -19.34 -16.26
N GLN A 13 -17.62 -19.68 -14.96
CA GLN A 13 -16.36 -19.59 -14.21
C GLN A 13 -15.32 -20.59 -14.72
N SER A 14 -15.68 -21.83 -15.05
CA SER A 14 -14.70 -22.79 -15.60
C SER A 14 -14.14 -22.34 -16.94
N VAL A 15 -14.95 -21.68 -17.77
CA VAL A 15 -14.53 -21.07 -19.04
C VAL A 15 -13.56 -19.91 -18.79
N LEU A 16 -13.92 -18.97 -17.89
CA LEU A 16 -13.09 -17.82 -17.57
C LEU A 16 -11.76 -18.22 -16.95
N VAL A 17 -11.73 -19.21 -16.05
CA VAL A 17 -10.48 -19.68 -15.43
C VAL A 17 -9.48 -20.12 -16.49
N ARG A 18 -9.92 -20.95 -17.44
CA ARG A 18 -9.07 -21.41 -18.54
C ARG A 18 -8.64 -20.26 -19.43
N TRP A 19 -9.56 -19.38 -19.82
CA TRP A 19 -9.23 -18.26 -20.69
C TRP A 19 -8.26 -17.26 -20.04
N TYR A 20 -8.48 -16.90 -18.76
CA TYR A 20 -7.58 -16.02 -18.00
C TYR A 20 -6.21 -16.64 -17.77
N HIS A 21 -6.12 -17.95 -17.47
CA HIS A 21 -4.84 -18.60 -17.20
C HIS A 21 -4.13 -19.03 -18.48
N GLU A 22 -4.73 -19.94 -19.24
CA GLU A 22 -4.11 -20.56 -20.41
C GLU A 22 -3.97 -19.55 -21.56
N GLY A 23 -5.00 -18.72 -21.77
CA GLY A 23 -5.03 -17.72 -22.83
C GLY A 23 -4.23 -16.45 -22.51
N LEU A 24 -4.42 -15.89 -21.32
CA LEU A 24 -3.91 -14.56 -20.98
C LEU A 24 -2.81 -14.53 -19.91
N ASP A 25 -2.54 -15.65 -19.24
CA ASP A 25 -1.57 -15.77 -18.14
C ASP A 25 -1.81 -14.75 -17.00
N ALA A 26 -3.08 -14.42 -16.75
CA ALA A 26 -3.48 -13.28 -15.93
C ALA A 26 -3.46 -13.55 -14.41
N PHE A 27 -3.31 -14.81 -13.98
CA PHE A 27 -3.16 -15.14 -12.56
C PHE A 27 -1.71 -15.04 -12.10
N GLU A 28 -0.76 -15.41 -12.95
CA GLU A 28 0.67 -15.47 -12.59
C GLU A 28 1.39 -14.18 -12.98
N HIS A 29 0.86 -13.45 -13.97
CA HIS A 29 1.44 -12.22 -14.47
C HIS A 29 0.42 -11.08 -14.54
N THR A 30 0.89 -9.86 -14.30
CA THR A 30 0.11 -8.66 -14.57
C THR A 30 -0.13 -8.58 -16.07
N CYS A 31 -1.36 -8.81 -16.52
CA CYS A 31 -1.68 -8.93 -17.95
C CYS A 31 -2.14 -7.59 -18.55
N PRO A 32 -1.29 -6.86 -19.30
CA PRO A 32 -1.67 -5.59 -19.93
C PRO A 32 -2.47 -5.77 -21.24
N THR A 33 -2.56 -7.00 -21.77
CA THR A 33 -3.14 -7.29 -23.08
C THR A 33 -4.60 -7.77 -23.02
N GLY A 34 -5.07 -8.14 -21.81
CA GLY A 34 -6.35 -8.83 -21.63
C GLY A 34 -7.55 -8.07 -22.19
N ARG A 35 -7.59 -6.73 -22.05
CA ARG A 35 -8.71 -5.93 -22.56
C ARG A 35 -8.78 -5.90 -24.09
N THR A 36 -7.64 -5.69 -24.75
CA THR A 36 -7.56 -5.67 -26.21
C THR A 36 -7.98 -7.00 -26.82
N ILE A 37 -7.53 -8.11 -26.23
CA ILE A 37 -7.89 -9.45 -26.68
C ILE A 37 -9.36 -9.73 -26.38
N TYR A 38 -9.85 -9.34 -25.20
CA TYR A 38 -11.27 -9.46 -24.85
C TYR A 38 -12.18 -8.79 -25.89
N ASP A 39 -11.89 -7.54 -26.24
CA ASP A 39 -12.71 -6.79 -27.19
C ASP A 39 -12.66 -7.40 -28.61
N SER A 40 -11.55 -8.07 -28.99
CA SER A 40 -11.42 -8.74 -30.29
C SER A 40 -12.15 -10.09 -30.37
N VAL A 41 -12.19 -10.85 -29.27
CA VAL A 41 -12.85 -12.17 -29.20
C VAL A 41 -14.21 -12.14 -28.49
N TYR A 42 -14.73 -10.94 -28.19
CA TYR A 42 -15.88 -10.72 -27.31
C TYR A 42 -17.09 -11.60 -27.64
N ASN A 43 -17.55 -11.56 -28.90
CA ASN A 43 -18.75 -12.29 -29.30
C ASN A 43 -18.58 -13.80 -29.15
N ASP A 44 -17.41 -14.33 -29.54
CA ASP A 44 -17.13 -15.77 -29.46
C ASP A 44 -17.01 -16.22 -28.01
N LEU A 45 -16.29 -15.46 -27.18
CA LEU A 45 -16.13 -15.76 -25.75
C LEU A 45 -17.48 -15.70 -25.02
N ILE A 46 -18.33 -14.71 -25.30
CA ILE A 46 -19.65 -14.58 -24.68
C ILE A 46 -20.55 -15.79 -25.00
N ASN A 47 -20.45 -16.37 -26.19
CA ASN A 47 -21.20 -17.58 -26.54
C ASN A 47 -20.80 -18.77 -25.65
N TYR A 48 -19.50 -18.98 -25.43
CA TYR A 48 -19.01 -20.02 -24.50
C TYR A 48 -19.40 -19.74 -23.05
N LEU A 49 -19.53 -18.47 -22.65
CA LEU A 49 -20.01 -18.12 -21.31
C LEU A 49 -21.51 -18.34 -21.14
N ALA A 50 -22.30 -18.09 -22.18
CA ALA A 50 -23.75 -18.29 -22.19
C ALA A 50 -24.13 -19.79 -22.27
N SER A 51 -23.31 -20.59 -22.93
CA SER A 51 -23.52 -22.03 -23.14
C SER A 51 -22.23 -22.82 -22.80
N PRO A 52 -21.84 -22.94 -21.52
CA PRO A 52 -20.56 -23.55 -21.11
C PRO A 52 -20.46 -25.06 -21.37
N ASP A 53 -21.57 -25.70 -21.75
CA ASP A 53 -21.60 -27.11 -22.16
C ASP A 53 -21.05 -27.33 -23.58
N GLU A 54 -21.06 -26.30 -24.43
CA GLU A 54 -20.54 -26.35 -25.80
C GLU A 54 -19.02 -26.09 -25.78
N THR A 55 -18.22 -27.17 -25.77
CA THR A 55 -16.76 -27.06 -25.64
C THR A 55 -16.01 -27.16 -26.97
N GLU A 56 -16.70 -27.50 -28.07
CA GLU A 56 -16.09 -27.65 -29.39
C GLU A 56 -15.57 -26.28 -29.87
N GLY A 57 -14.28 -26.21 -30.22
CA GLY A 57 -13.63 -24.96 -30.67
C GLY A 57 -13.13 -24.03 -29.56
N PHE A 58 -13.43 -24.31 -28.28
CA PHE A 58 -12.96 -23.47 -27.18
C PHE A 58 -11.44 -23.53 -26.98
N ASP A 59 -10.83 -24.72 -27.14
CA ASP A 59 -9.38 -24.89 -27.05
C ASP A 59 -8.63 -24.12 -28.15
N ASP A 60 -9.23 -24.03 -29.35
CA ASP A 60 -8.68 -23.24 -30.45
C ASP A 60 -8.76 -21.73 -30.16
N LEU A 61 -9.86 -21.27 -29.54
CA LEU A 61 -9.99 -19.89 -29.07
C LEU A 61 -8.92 -19.56 -28.02
N ILE A 62 -8.69 -20.43 -27.05
CA ILE A 62 -7.65 -20.26 -26.03
C ILE A 62 -6.27 -20.15 -26.70
N LYS A 63 -5.95 -21.07 -27.60
CA LYS A 63 -4.66 -21.06 -28.32
C LYS A 63 -4.48 -19.77 -29.10
N ASN A 64 -5.51 -19.32 -29.82
CA ASN A 64 -5.48 -18.06 -30.55
C ASN A 64 -5.27 -16.85 -29.63
N CYS A 65 -5.95 -16.83 -28.47
CA CYS A 65 -5.76 -15.78 -27.47
C CYS A 65 -4.32 -15.79 -26.93
N ARG A 66 -3.72 -16.97 -26.70
CA ARG A 66 -2.33 -17.08 -26.25
C ARG A 66 -1.34 -16.56 -27.29
N GLU A 67 -1.55 -16.88 -28.55
CA GLU A 67 -0.73 -16.35 -29.65
C GLU A 67 -0.81 -14.82 -29.73
N GLN A 68 -2.03 -14.25 -29.60
CA GLN A 68 -2.22 -12.80 -29.54
C GLN A 68 -1.57 -12.18 -28.29
N HIS A 69 -1.68 -12.83 -27.13
CA HIS A 69 -1.08 -12.38 -25.88
C HIS A 69 0.45 -12.25 -26.00
N GLU A 70 1.13 -13.30 -26.46
CA GLU A 70 2.59 -13.29 -26.61
C GLU A 70 3.05 -12.25 -27.64
N ALA A 71 2.33 -12.12 -28.76
CA ALA A 71 2.66 -11.13 -29.78
C ALA A 71 2.53 -9.68 -29.26
N LEU A 72 1.42 -9.37 -28.58
CA LEU A 72 1.20 -8.04 -28.00
C LEU A 72 2.17 -7.75 -26.86
N LYS A 73 2.47 -8.73 -26.02
CA LYS A 73 3.48 -8.61 -24.95
C LYS A 73 4.84 -8.27 -25.52
N ALA A 74 5.30 -9.00 -26.55
CA ALA A 74 6.55 -8.73 -27.24
C ALA A 74 6.58 -7.33 -27.87
N GLN A 75 5.46 -6.88 -28.47
CA GLN A 75 5.34 -5.53 -29.02
C GLN A 75 5.48 -4.45 -27.95
N LEU A 76 4.81 -4.63 -26.79
CA LEU A 76 4.90 -3.69 -25.67
C LEU A 76 6.33 -3.62 -25.12
N GLU A 77 7.01 -4.77 -24.97
CA GLU A 77 8.40 -4.82 -24.51
C GLU A 77 9.38 -4.10 -25.46
N GLN A 78 9.13 -4.19 -26.78
CA GLN A 78 9.90 -3.45 -27.79
C GLN A 78 9.58 -1.95 -27.81
N GLY A 79 8.39 -1.57 -27.36
CA GLY A 79 7.96 -0.17 -27.23
C GLY A 79 8.45 0.52 -25.95
N ARG A 80 9.13 -0.19 -25.04
CA ARG A 80 9.63 0.38 -23.79
C ARG A 80 10.77 1.35 -24.02
N ASP A 81 10.60 2.59 -23.57
CA ASP A 81 11.71 3.53 -23.44
C ASP A 81 12.55 3.18 -22.20
N ARG A 82 13.53 2.31 -22.39
CA ARG A 82 14.42 1.84 -21.31
C ARG A 82 15.23 2.97 -20.68
N LEU A 83 15.58 4.02 -21.44
CA LEU A 83 16.32 5.15 -20.87
C LEU A 83 15.44 5.95 -19.93
N LEU A 84 14.19 6.18 -20.33
CA LEU A 84 13.21 6.82 -19.45
C LEU A 84 12.99 5.98 -18.19
N GLU A 85 12.81 4.66 -18.32
CA GLU A 85 12.62 3.77 -17.17
C GLU A 85 13.80 3.79 -16.20
N ILE A 86 15.04 3.70 -16.69
CA ILE A 86 16.26 3.76 -15.89
C ILE A 86 16.38 5.11 -15.18
N HIS A 87 16.15 6.20 -15.91
CA HIS A 87 16.19 7.54 -15.34
C HIS A 87 15.08 7.76 -14.30
N SER A 88 13.88 7.25 -14.56
CA SER A 88 12.71 7.40 -13.68
C SER A 88 12.84 6.64 -12.36
N ASN A 89 13.47 5.46 -12.34
CA ASN A 89 13.64 4.72 -11.09
C ASN A 89 14.85 5.17 -10.26
N GLY A 90 15.76 5.97 -10.83
CA GLY A 90 16.94 6.52 -10.14
C GLY A 90 18.07 5.53 -9.86
N GLY A 91 17.87 4.23 -10.15
CA GLY A 91 18.86 3.17 -10.07
C GLY A 91 19.42 2.95 -8.67
N GLU A 92 20.67 2.50 -8.62
CA GLU A 92 21.38 2.16 -7.37
C GLU A 92 21.47 3.33 -6.38
N LYS A 93 21.51 4.57 -6.89
CA LYS A 93 21.54 5.77 -6.03
C LYS A 93 20.24 5.94 -5.26
N ALA A 94 19.10 5.66 -5.87
CA ALA A 94 17.80 5.75 -5.20
C ALA A 94 17.66 4.64 -4.15
N GLN A 95 18.18 3.44 -4.43
CA GLN A 95 18.21 2.35 -3.47
C GLN A 95 19.07 2.69 -2.24
N ALA A 96 20.28 3.19 -2.43
CA ALA A 96 21.15 3.60 -1.32
C ALA A 96 20.51 4.71 -0.45
N LEU A 97 19.75 5.61 -1.07
CA LEU A 97 18.98 6.62 -0.34
C LEU A 97 17.83 6.00 0.46
N ALA A 98 17.12 5.01 -0.09
CA ALA A 98 16.06 4.30 0.62
C ALA A 98 16.63 3.58 1.86
N GLU A 99 17.75 2.87 1.71
CA GLU A 99 18.45 2.20 2.82
C GLU A 99 18.89 3.20 3.90
N SER A 100 19.34 4.41 3.50
CA SER A 100 19.70 5.47 4.45
C SER A 100 18.50 6.02 5.23
N ILE A 101 17.29 5.97 4.67
CA ILE A 101 16.05 6.38 5.36
C ILE A 101 15.59 5.27 6.31
N GLU A 102 15.68 4.00 5.88
CA GLU A 102 15.37 2.84 6.73
C GLU A 102 16.24 2.84 8.01
N GLU A 103 17.53 3.17 7.90
CA GLU A 103 18.41 3.25 9.08
C GLU A 103 18.03 4.40 10.04
N GLN A 104 17.38 5.46 9.55
CA GLN A 104 16.88 6.55 10.39
C GLN A 104 15.57 6.20 11.11
N ASP A 105 14.77 5.26 10.58
CA ASP A 105 13.52 4.83 11.22
C ASP A 105 13.77 4.08 12.55
N ASP A 106 14.95 3.48 12.73
CA ASP A 106 15.37 2.79 13.97
C ASP A 106 15.84 3.76 15.09
N ASP A 107 15.72 5.08 14.90
CA ASP A 107 16.15 6.06 15.90
C ASP A 107 15.22 6.11 17.12
N THR A 108 15.60 5.35 18.15
CA THR A 108 14.91 5.32 19.45
C THR A 108 14.86 6.67 20.18
N ASN A 109 15.70 7.65 19.81
CA ASN A 109 15.69 8.98 20.43
C ASN A 109 14.36 9.70 20.17
N LEU A 110 13.76 9.52 18.99
CA LEU A 110 12.47 10.11 18.67
C LEU A 110 11.37 9.62 19.62
N ILE A 111 11.34 8.31 19.89
CA ILE A 111 10.34 7.72 20.78
C ILE A 111 10.48 8.32 22.17
N ALA A 112 11.69 8.25 22.74
CA ALA A 112 11.95 8.78 24.08
C ALA A 112 11.66 10.29 24.17
N PHE A 113 12.01 11.04 23.13
CA PHE A 113 11.74 12.47 23.04
C PHE A 113 10.23 12.76 22.99
N ALA A 114 9.49 12.07 22.11
CA ALA A 114 8.06 12.27 21.93
C ALA A 114 7.28 11.93 23.21
N MET A 115 7.62 10.82 23.87
CA MET A 115 6.99 10.45 25.15
C MET A 115 7.17 11.53 26.22
N ASN A 116 8.40 12.06 26.34
CA ASN A 116 8.71 13.13 27.29
C ASN A 116 8.00 14.45 26.91
N LEU A 117 7.97 14.78 25.62
CA LEU A 117 7.24 15.96 25.13
C LEU A 117 5.75 15.88 25.48
N PHE A 118 5.11 14.75 25.22
CA PHE A 118 3.70 14.54 25.51
C PHE A 118 3.41 14.57 27.02
N ASP A 119 4.29 13.99 27.84
CA ASP A 119 4.17 14.05 29.31
C ASP A 119 4.26 15.50 29.83
N ILE A 120 5.22 16.28 29.34
CA ILE A 120 5.37 17.71 29.69
C ILE A 120 4.14 18.52 29.29
N ILE A 121 3.57 18.25 28.10
CA ILE A 121 2.34 18.91 27.64
C ILE A 121 1.13 18.48 28.48
N GLY A 122 1.21 17.35 29.19
CA GLY A 122 0.13 16.78 29.99
C GLY A 122 -0.81 15.89 29.18
N ILE A 123 -0.33 15.21 28.14
CA ILE A 123 -1.10 14.26 27.34
C ILE A 123 -0.97 12.87 27.97
N ASN A 124 -2.09 12.20 28.23
CA ASN A 124 -2.10 10.83 28.74
C ASN A 124 -1.66 9.84 27.65
N GLN A 125 -0.83 8.88 28.02
CA GLN A 125 -0.20 7.92 27.10
C GLN A 125 -0.51 6.49 27.57
N ASP A 126 -1.40 5.81 26.85
CA ASP A 126 -1.85 4.44 27.18
C ASP A 126 -1.29 3.45 26.15
N ASP A 127 -0.34 2.62 26.58
CA ASP A 127 0.29 1.59 25.75
C ASP A 127 -0.68 0.42 25.53
N ARG A 128 -1.08 0.22 24.28
CA ARG A 128 -2.02 -0.85 23.88
C ARG A 128 -1.31 -2.14 23.46
N GLY A 129 0.02 -2.18 23.47
CA GLY A 129 0.82 -3.22 22.85
C GLY A 129 0.94 -3.02 21.32
N ASP A 130 1.63 -3.94 20.64
CA ASP A 130 1.86 -3.92 19.19
C ASP A 130 2.42 -2.57 18.67
N ASN A 131 3.32 -1.95 19.43
CA ASN A 131 3.91 -0.64 19.16
C ASN A 131 2.89 0.50 18.98
N MET A 132 1.69 0.37 19.57
CA MET A 132 0.64 1.39 19.51
C MET A 132 0.40 2.05 20.86
N ILE A 133 0.25 3.37 20.84
CA ILE A 133 -0.03 4.18 22.02
C ILE A 133 -1.27 5.02 21.74
N VAL A 134 -2.19 5.06 22.70
CA VAL A 134 -3.36 5.93 22.65
C VAL A 134 -3.04 7.20 23.42
N LEU A 135 -3.08 8.32 22.71
CA LEU A 135 -2.93 9.66 23.27
C LEU A 135 -4.32 10.21 23.60
N THR A 136 -4.53 10.66 24.84
CA THR A 136 -5.78 11.31 25.26
C THR A 136 -5.50 12.61 26.00
N PRO A 137 -6.36 13.63 25.86
CA PRO A 137 -6.26 14.84 26.67
C PRO A 137 -6.33 14.55 28.18
N SER A 138 -5.84 15.49 28.99
CA SER A 138 -5.92 15.42 30.44
C SER A 138 -6.30 16.77 31.07
N ASP A 139 -6.77 16.74 32.31
CA ASP A 139 -7.15 17.94 33.07
C ASP A 139 -5.97 18.90 33.35
N HIS A 140 -4.73 18.42 33.22
CA HIS A 140 -3.52 19.19 33.51
C HIS A 140 -2.72 19.57 32.26
N MET A 141 -3.36 19.53 31.08
CA MET A 141 -2.71 19.97 29.85
C MET A 141 -2.27 21.42 29.91
N LEU A 142 -1.09 21.72 29.34
CA LEU A 142 -0.54 23.08 29.26
C LEU A 142 -1.39 24.01 28.38
N VAL A 143 -2.11 23.46 27.40
CA VAL A 143 -2.98 24.20 26.49
C VAL A 143 -4.40 23.59 26.49
N PRO A 144 -5.45 24.42 26.36
CA PRO A 144 -6.83 23.92 26.33
C PRO A 144 -7.11 22.95 25.19
N ASP A 145 -6.51 23.19 24.02
CA ASP A 145 -6.66 22.37 22.82
C ASP A 145 -5.28 22.16 22.17
N PHE A 146 -4.88 20.91 21.93
CA PHE A 146 -3.64 20.59 21.23
C PHE A 146 -3.93 20.20 19.77
N PRO A 147 -3.40 20.93 18.76
CA PRO A 147 -3.73 20.65 17.37
C PRO A 147 -3.36 19.24 16.94
N GLY A 148 -4.37 18.47 16.51
CA GLY A 148 -4.23 17.08 16.08
C GLY A 148 -4.59 16.05 17.16
N LEU A 149 -4.90 16.47 18.38
CA LEU A 149 -5.42 15.61 19.45
C LEU A 149 -6.92 15.82 19.63
N SER A 150 -7.73 14.79 19.39
CA SER A 150 -9.18 14.79 19.66
C SER A 150 -9.51 14.44 21.11
N GLU A 151 -10.70 14.82 21.56
CA GLU A 151 -11.20 14.48 22.91
C GLU A 151 -11.33 12.95 23.12
N ASP A 152 -11.73 12.22 22.07
CA ASP A 152 -11.79 10.75 22.06
C ASP A 152 -10.40 10.08 22.03
N GLY A 153 -9.33 10.87 21.91
CA GLY A 153 -7.97 10.41 21.74
C GLY A 153 -7.64 9.95 20.32
N ILE A 154 -6.35 9.69 20.09
CA ILE A 154 -5.82 9.19 18.82
C ILE A 154 -4.87 8.01 19.08
N THR A 155 -4.80 7.08 18.14
CA THR A 155 -3.80 6.00 18.18
C THR A 155 -2.59 6.42 17.36
N ILE A 156 -1.40 6.20 17.89
CA ILE A 156 -0.13 6.50 17.23
C ILE A 156 0.77 5.27 17.20
N THR A 157 1.66 5.21 16.22
CA THR A 157 2.74 4.22 16.13
C THR A 157 4.02 4.90 15.61
N PHE A 158 5.18 4.42 16.07
CA PHE A 158 6.49 4.83 15.56
C PHE A 158 7.05 3.80 14.55
N ASP A 159 6.32 2.70 14.34
CA ASP A 159 6.72 1.62 13.47
C ASP A 159 6.02 1.75 12.11
N ARG A 160 6.82 1.82 11.04
CA ARG A 160 6.31 1.98 9.67
C ARG A 160 5.51 0.76 9.21
N GLU A 161 5.92 -0.45 9.59
CA GLU A 161 5.23 -1.68 9.18
C GLU A 161 3.85 -1.77 9.83
N VAL A 162 3.75 -1.40 11.11
CA VAL A 162 2.47 -1.28 11.82
C VAL A 162 1.59 -0.20 11.18
N ALA A 163 2.15 0.96 10.84
CA ALA A 163 1.40 2.03 10.18
C ALA A 163 0.82 1.61 8.82
N LEU A 164 1.58 0.82 8.04
CA LEU A 164 1.11 0.28 6.76
C LEU A 164 -0.02 -0.74 6.93
N ALA A 165 -0.06 -1.47 8.05
CA ALA A 165 -1.13 -2.40 8.37
C ALA A 165 -2.36 -1.74 9.05
N ARG A 166 -2.16 -0.59 9.69
CA ARG A 166 -3.15 0.12 10.51
C ARG A 166 -3.24 1.59 10.11
N GLU A 167 -4.01 1.86 9.06
CA GLU A 167 -4.27 3.22 8.56
C GLU A 167 -5.00 4.13 9.58
N ASP A 168 -5.62 3.54 10.61
CA ASP A 168 -6.26 4.27 11.69
C ASP A 168 -5.29 4.79 12.76
N ALA A 169 -4.02 4.36 12.73
CA ALA A 169 -2.96 4.87 13.58
C ALA A 169 -2.12 5.94 12.85
N GLN A 170 -1.75 7.00 13.56
CA GLN A 170 -0.86 8.04 13.04
C GLN A 170 0.60 7.57 13.11
N PHE A 171 1.32 7.60 11.99
CA PHE A 171 2.75 7.29 11.94
C PHE A 171 3.57 8.51 12.40
N ILE A 172 4.26 8.36 13.53
CA ILE A 172 5.01 9.44 14.15
C ILE A 172 6.46 9.45 13.65
N THR A 173 6.82 10.58 13.03
CA THR A 173 8.19 10.92 12.64
C THR A 173 8.55 12.32 13.17
N TRP A 174 9.81 12.73 13.04
CA TRP A 174 10.23 14.11 13.32
C TRP A 174 9.44 15.17 12.54
N GLU A 175 8.90 14.82 11.37
CA GLU A 175 8.16 15.75 10.51
C GLU A 175 6.67 15.84 10.88
N HIS A 176 6.19 14.92 11.73
CA HIS A 176 4.79 14.83 12.08
C HIS A 176 4.29 16.13 12.74
N PRO A 177 3.10 16.65 12.36
CA PRO A 177 2.58 17.90 12.92
C PRO A 177 2.51 17.92 14.44
N LEU A 178 2.17 16.81 15.11
CA LEU A 178 2.15 16.74 16.58
C LEU A 178 3.51 17.07 17.21
N ILE A 179 4.60 16.58 16.60
CA ILE A 179 5.96 16.83 17.10
C ILE A 179 6.35 18.28 16.86
N ARG A 180 6.10 18.81 15.65
CA ARG A 180 6.42 20.21 15.31
C ARG A 180 5.61 21.21 16.14
N ASN A 181 4.33 20.95 16.36
CA ASN A 181 3.46 21.81 17.18
C ASN A 181 3.87 21.77 18.66
N GLY A 182 4.22 20.59 19.18
CA GLY A 182 4.73 20.47 20.55
C GLY A 182 6.08 21.17 20.72
N LEU A 183 6.98 21.05 19.75
CA LEU A 183 8.24 21.79 19.71
C LEU A 183 8.01 23.30 19.70
N ASP A 184 7.13 23.80 18.83
CA ASP A 184 6.82 25.24 18.77
C ASP A 184 6.23 25.74 20.09
N LEU A 185 5.31 24.98 20.70
CA LEU A 185 4.71 25.34 21.98
C LEU A 185 5.77 25.54 23.08
N ILE A 186 6.75 24.64 23.17
CA ILE A 186 7.79 24.71 24.19
C ILE A 186 8.85 25.77 23.84
N LEU A 187 9.32 25.81 22.59
CA LEU A 187 10.43 26.69 22.17
C LEU A 187 10.01 28.15 22.01
N SER A 188 8.75 28.41 21.67
CA SER A 188 8.18 29.77 21.61
C SER A 188 7.70 30.25 22.99
N GLY A 189 7.57 29.34 23.96
CA GLY A 189 7.22 29.65 25.35
C GLY A 189 8.43 30.03 26.22
N ASP A 190 8.16 30.30 27.49
CA ASP A 190 9.18 30.58 28.53
C ASP A 190 9.43 29.40 29.48
N THR A 191 8.72 28.28 29.28
CA THR A 191 8.84 27.07 30.10
C THR A 191 10.24 26.47 29.97
N GLY A 192 10.90 26.22 31.10
CA GLY A 192 12.28 25.71 31.14
C GLY A 192 13.38 26.77 30.98
N SER A 193 13.03 28.06 30.86
CA SER A 193 14.02 29.15 30.68
C SER A 193 14.78 29.54 31.95
N SER A 194 14.25 29.22 33.14
CA SER A 194 14.94 29.39 34.43
C SER A 194 14.50 28.30 35.42
N THR A 195 15.46 27.67 36.10
CA THR A 195 15.25 26.63 37.12
C THR A 195 16.17 26.82 38.31
#